data_AF-A0AAW0L0G8-F1
#
_entry.id   AF-A0AAW0L0G8-F1
#
_cell.length_a   1.000
_cell.length_b   1.000
_cell.length_c   1.000
_cell.angle_alpha   90.00
_cell.angle_beta   90.00
_cell.angle_gamma   90.00
#
_symmetry.space_group_name_H-M   'P 1'
#
loop_
_entity.id
_entity.type
_entity.pdbx_description
1 polymer ?
#
loop_
_entity_poly.entity_id
_entity_poly.type
_entity_poly.pdbx_seq_one_letter_code
_entity_poly.pdbx_strand_id
1 'polypeptide(L)'
;VQKFAAAVNQEDDKSLYWSIKAPKILADIVESLAAAIYVDLGLDLQKLWVNSSLVVLYLKIFRDLLDPLVTPEVLLQQPHPVTTLYDQCQKQGREVDIKDLRIEAKNIASVYVDGAFVASDISDDKDTARRNAAQLALLKLSKSMPTNLRRSDFSFGLNKSFEIEGAKQKLREVCQKKRWDKPSYSIGKEEGPSNDKKYVCSVQIETEDGGLFMAGEEKSRVKEAENSAASCLIRALLDSNII
;
A
#
# COMPACT_ATOMS: atom_id res chain seq x y z
N VAL A 1 12.82 12.79 -17.54
CA VAL A 1 13.04 14.05 -16.80
C VAL A 1 11.89 15.04 -16.98
N GLN A 2 11.50 15.44 -18.21
CA GLN A 2 10.41 16.40 -18.44
C GLN A 2 9.05 16.01 -17.78
N LYS A 3 8.64 14.73 -17.88
CA LYS A 3 7.43 14.23 -17.21
C LYS A 3 7.49 14.35 -15.68
N PHE A 4 8.68 14.12 -15.10
CA PHE A 4 8.90 14.24 -13.66
C PHE A 4 8.84 15.72 -13.24
N ALA A 5 9.49 16.61 -13.99
CA ALA A 5 9.42 18.05 -13.74
C ALA A 5 7.98 18.58 -13.83
N ALA A 6 7.21 18.11 -14.81
CA ALA A 6 5.79 18.47 -14.93
C ALA A 6 4.96 17.95 -13.74
N ALA A 7 5.23 16.74 -13.24
CA ALA A 7 4.54 16.19 -12.09
C ALA A 7 4.85 16.98 -10.80
N VAL A 8 6.11 17.33 -10.57
CA VAL A 8 6.53 18.16 -9.42
C VAL A 8 5.88 19.55 -9.47
N ASN A 9 5.77 20.15 -10.65
CA ASN A 9 5.16 21.48 -10.81
C ASN A 9 3.63 21.50 -10.71
N GLN A 10 2.97 20.34 -10.72
CA GLN A 10 1.51 20.21 -10.59
C GLN A 10 1.07 19.88 -9.16
N GLU A 11 2.02 19.61 -8.26
CA GLU A 11 1.73 19.35 -6.86
C GLU A 11 1.50 20.67 -6.09
N ASP A 12 0.36 20.77 -5.41
CA ASP A 12 0.12 21.80 -4.40
C ASP A 12 1.12 21.61 -3.25
N ASP A 13 1.53 22.71 -2.60
CA ASP A 13 2.55 22.84 -1.53
C ASP A 13 2.39 21.91 -0.29
N LYS A 14 1.35 21.06 -0.30
CA LYS A 14 0.93 20.15 0.76
C LYS A 14 0.89 18.66 0.36
N SER A 15 1.16 18.29 -0.90
CA SER A 15 1.12 16.88 -1.28
C SER A 15 2.37 16.13 -0.85
N LEU A 16 2.14 14.88 -0.42
CA LEU A 16 3.10 13.97 0.17
C LEU A 16 4.37 13.82 -0.70
N TYR A 17 5.52 14.24 -0.15
CA TYR A 17 6.87 14.05 -0.72
C TYR A 17 7.16 12.61 -1.22
N TRP A 18 6.37 11.65 -0.74
CA TRP A 18 6.47 10.23 -1.05
C TRP A 18 5.77 9.80 -2.35
N SER A 19 5.04 10.70 -3.03
CA SER A 19 4.16 10.32 -4.15
C SER A 19 4.90 10.21 -5.49
N ILE A 20 5.89 11.08 -5.75
CA ILE A 20 6.57 11.12 -7.05
C ILE A 20 7.88 10.33 -7.03
N LYS A 21 7.97 9.31 -7.90
CA LYS A 21 9.21 8.56 -8.12
C LYS A 21 10.18 9.37 -8.97
N ALA A 22 11.29 9.80 -8.39
CA ALA A 22 12.37 10.46 -9.12
C ALA A 22 13.04 9.50 -10.12
N PRO A 23 13.34 9.95 -11.35
CA PRO A 23 14.13 9.18 -12.31
C PRO A 23 15.53 8.90 -11.77
N LYS A 24 15.95 7.63 -11.79
CA LYS A 24 17.29 7.19 -11.33
C LYS A 24 18.44 7.99 -11.95
N ILE A 25 18.31 8.32 -13.23
CA ILE A 25 19.31 9.08 -13.98
C ILE A 25 19.66 10.43 -13.33
N LEU A 26 18.73 11.07 -12.61
CA LEU A 26 19.03 12.31 -11.89
C LEU A 26 19.97 12.06 -10.71
N ALA A 27 19.73 10.98 -9.97
CA ALA A 27 20.62 10.57 -8.88
C ALA A 27 22.00 10.19 -9.44
N ASP A 28 22.05 9.40 -10.52
CA ASP A 28 23.32 9.00 -11.15
C ASP A 28 24.14 10.22 -11.63
N ILE A 29 23.48 11.27 -12.15
CA ILE A 29 24.15 12.53 -12.55
C ILE A 29 24.73 13.24 -11.34
N VAL A 30 23.95 13.41 -10.27
CA VAL A 30 24.41 14.09 -9.04
C VAL A 30 25.54 13.29 -8.38
N GLU A 31 25.42 11.97 -8.34
CA GLU A 31 26.45 11.05 -7.82
C GLU A 31 27.74 11.11 -8.64
N SER A 32 27.62 11.10 -9.97
CA SER A 32 28.79 11.21 -10.87
C SER A 32 29.50 12.55 -10.70
N LEU A 33 28.75 13.65 -10.55
CA LEU A 33 29.30 14.97 -10.31
C LEU A 33 29.97 15.06 -8.92
N ALA A 34 29.33 14.49 -7.89
CA ALA A 34 29.91 14.39 -6.55
C ALA A 34 31.25 13.65 -6.58
N ALA A 35 31.27 12.51 -7.26
CA ALA A 35 32.46 11.67 -7.39
C ALA A 35 33.59 12.40 -8.13
N ALA A 36 33.30 13.10 -9.22
CA ALA A 36 34.29 13.88 -9.95
C ALA A 36 34.92 14.97 -9.08
N ILE A 37 34.09 15.74 -8.36
CA ILE A 37 34.56 16.78 -7.43
C ILE A 37 35.40 16.15 -6.30
N TYR A 38 34.95 15.03 -5.75
CA TYR A 38 35.67 14.33 -4.69
C TYR A 38 37.06 13.86 -5.13
N VAL A 39 37.18 13.35 -6.35
CA VAL A 39 38.46 12.96 -6.96
C VAL A 39 39.37 14.18 -7.17
N ASP A 40 38.84 15.28 -7.71
CA ASP A 40 39.62 16.51 -7.94
C ASP A 40 40.15 17.15 -6.65
N LEU A 41 39.44 16.96 -5.53
CA LEU A 41 39.88 17.41 -4.21
C LEU A 41 40.96 16.52 -3.57
N GLY A 42 41.39 15.46 -4.28
CA GLY A 42 42.37 14.49 -3.79
C GLY A 42 41.78 13.55 -2.75
N LEU A 43 40.50 13.19 -2.90
CA LEU A 43 39.77 12.29 -1.99
C LEU A 43 39.67 12.83 -0.55
N ASP A 44 39.67 14.16 -0.41
CA ASP A 44 39.58 14.83 0.89
C ASP A 44 38.17 15.38 1.11
N LEU A 45 37.35 14.62 1.84
CA LEU A 45 35.99 15.00 2.23
C LEU A 45 35.97 16.33 3.00
N GLN A 46 36.99 16.64 3.81
CA GLN A 46 36.99 17.88 4.59
C GLN A 46 37.09 19.10 3.66
N LYS A 47 37.86 19.03 2.57
CA LYS A 47 37.92 20.12 1.58
C LYS A 47 36.60 20.36 0.84
N LEU A 48 35.75 19.34 0.74
CA LEU A 48 34.43 19.46 0.13
C LEU A 48 33.46 20.29 0.99
N TRP A 49 33.63 20.24 2.32
CA TRP A 49 32.76 20.92 3.29
C TRP A 49 33.36 22.22 3.87
N VAL A 50 34.69 22.43 3.78
CA VAL A 50 35.39 23.58 4.37
C VAL A 50 35.42 24.78 3.42
N ASN A 51 35.06 25.97 3.94
CA ASN A 51 34.99 27.24 3.21
C ASN A 51 36.39 27.83 2.91
N SER A 52 37.18 27.19 2.03
CA SER A 52 38.51 27.71 1.67
C SER A 52 38.45 28.66 0.47
N SER A 53 38.99 29.87 0.66
CA SER A 53 38.62 31.13 -0.03
C SER A 53 38.90 31.25 -1.56
N LEU A 54 39.39 30.20 -2.24
CA LEU A 54 39.66 30.22 -3.69
C LEU A 54 38.94 29.09 -4.48
N VAL A 55 38.39 28.06 -3.82
CA VAL A 55 37.60 26.96 -4.43
C VAL A 55 36.08 27.26 -4.35
N VAL A 56 35.73 28.51 -4.03
CA VAL A 56 34.46 28.90 -3.40
C VAL A 56 33.27 28.92 -4.36
N LEU A 57 33.43 29.12 -5.67
CA LEU A 57 32.26 29.26 -6.54
C LEU A 57 31.65 27.89 -6.93
N TYR A 58 32.48 26.94 -7.37
CA TYR A 58 32.03 25.62 -7.83
C TYR A 58 31.50 24.77 -6.68
N LEU A 59 32.22 24.75 -5.55
CA LEU A 59 31.78 24.02 -4.36
C LEU A 59 30.52 24.63 -3.74
N LYS A 60 30.30 25.94 -3.87
CA LYS A 60 29.10 26.58 -3.33
C LYS A 60 27.84 26.17 -4.10
N ILE A 61 27.90 26.14 -5.44
CA ILE A 61 26.78 25.65 -6.26
C ILE A 61 26.46 24.18 -5.94
N PHE A 62 27.50 23.35 -5.78
CA PHE A 62 27.31 21.94 -5.47
C PHE A 62 26.84 21.70 -4.03
N ARG A 63 27.31 22.52 -3.08
CA ARG A 63 26.85 22.47 -1.69
C ARG A 63 25.39 22.90 -1.57
N ASP A 64 24.99 23.96 -2.27
CA ASP A 64 23.59 24.41 -2.29
C ASP A 64 22.70 23.35 -2.97
N LEU A 65 23.24 22.56 -3.91
CA LEU A 65 22.55 21.39 -4.49
C LEU A 65 22.44 20.20 -3.52
N LEU A 66 23.47 19.99 -2.69
CA LEU A 66 23.51 18.91 -1.68
C LEU A 66 22.88 19.30 -0.34
N ASP A 67 22.52 20.57 -0.16
CA ASP A 67 21.83 21.03 1.03
C ASP A 67 20.51 20.25 1.12
N PRO A 68 20.27 19.51 2.22
CA PRO A 68 19.10 18.65 2.32
C PRO A 68 17.83 19.51 2.26
N LEU A 69 17.19 19.50 1.09
CA LEU A 69 15.89 20.14 0.86
C LEU A 69 14.81 19.61 1.81
N VAL A 70 14.99 18.39 2.32
CA VAL A 70 14.15 17.77 3.32
C VAL A 70 14.99 17.54 4.58
N THR A 71 14.76 18.37 5.59
CA THR A 71 15.41 18.22 6.90
C THR A 71 14.70 17.14 7.73
N PRO A 72 15.36 16.58 8.76
CA PRO A 72 14.72 15.64 9.67
C PRO A 72 13.43 16.16 10.30
N GLU A 73 13.34 17.46 10.56
CA GLU A 73 12.14 18.12 11.08
C GLU A 73 10.97 18.07 10.08
N VAL A 74 11.25 18.19 8.78
CA VAL A 74 10.25 18.06 7.70
C VAL A 74 9.77 16.60 7.61
N LEU A 75 10.67 15.63 7.77
CA LEU A 75 10.30 14.20 7.80
C LEU A 75 9.42 13.83 8.99
N LEU A 76 9.63 14.47 10.14
CA LEU A 76 8.80 14.27 11.34
C LEU A 76 7.39 14.88 11.18
N GLN A 77 7.23 15.91 10.37
CA GLN A 77 5.92 16.53 10.09
C GLN A 77 5.08 15.72 9.10
N GLN A 78 5.72 14.95 8.20
CA GLN A 78 5.04 14.06 7.24
C GLN A 78 5.63 12.64 7.26
N PRO A 79 5.45 11.91 8.37
CA PRO A 79 5.98 10.57 8.51
C PRO A 79 5.35 9.63 7.47
N HIS A 80 6.18 8.74 6.94
CA HIS A 80 5.77 7.81 5.90
C HIS A 80 4.54 6.99 6.35
N PRO A 81 3.45 6.89 5.53
CA PRO A 81 2.17 6.32 5.95
C PRO A 81 2.27 4.92 6.58
N VAL A 82 3.15 4.07 6.03
CA VAL A 82 3.39 2.72 6.56
C VAL A 82 3.99 2.78 7.97
N THR A 83 4.99 3.63 8.19
CA THR A 83 5.63 3.79 9.51
C THR A 83 4.64 4.33 10.53
N THR A 84 3.87 5.34 10.14
CA THR A 84 2.83 5.93 10.99
C THR A 84 1.78 4.89 11.41
N LEU A 85 1.38 4.00 10.51
CA LEU A 85 0.45 2.90 10.80
C LEU A 85 1.01 1.94 11.86
N TYR A 86 2.26 1.49 11.69
CA TYR A 86 2.91 0.61 12.67
C TYR A 86 3.02 1.30 14.04
N ASP A 87 3.52 2.53 14.08
CA ASP A 87 3.69 3.28 15.32
C ASP A 87 2.37 3.48 16.07
N GLN A 88 1.30 3.84 15.35
CA GLN A 88 -0.01 4.05 15.96
C GLN A 88 -0.60 2.76 16.54
N CYS A 89 -0.51 1.65 15.79
CA CYS A 89 -1.05 0.37 16.24
C CYS A 89 -0.23 -0.23 17.38
N GLN A 90 1.10 -0.17 17.32
CA GLN A 90 1.98 -0.64 18.40
C GLN A 90 1.76 0.14 19.70
N LYS A 91 1.55 1.47 19.63
CA LYS A 91 1.18 2.28 20.80
C LYS A 91 -0.12 1.83 21.45
N GLN A 92 -1.03 1.22 20.68
CA GLN A 92 -2.30 0.66 21.17
C GLN A 92 -2.19 -0.83 21.53
N GLY A 93 -0.99 -1.44 21.47
CA GLY A 93 -0.79 -2.86 21.72
C GLY A 93 -1.35 -3.78 20.63
N ARG A 94 -1.57 -3.25 19.42
CA ARG A 94 -2.13 -3.99 18.28
C ARG A 94 -1.04 -4.44 17.32
N GLU A 95 -1.20 -5.62 16.74
CA GLU A 95 -0.29 -6.17 15.74
C GLU A 95 -0.74 -5.78 14.32
N VAL A 96 0.17 -5.32 13.47
CA VAL A 96 -0.11 -4.94 12.08
C VAL A 96 0.63 -5.87 11.14
N ASP A 97 -0.08 -6.41 10.15
CA ASP A 97 0.49 -7.18 9.06
C ASP A 97 0.09 -6.58 7.71
N ILE A 98 1.06 -6.40 6.82
CA ILE A 98 0.83 -5.90 5.46
C ILE A 98 1.23 -7.00 4.49
N LYS A 99 0.22 -7.62 3.86
CA LYS A 99 0.43 -8.69 2.89
C LYS A 99 0.50 -8.13 1.49
N ASP A 100 1.60 -8.44 0.82
CA ASP A 100 1.83 -8.10 -0.58
C ASP A 100 1.44 -9.29 -1.47
N LEU A 101 0.55 -9.06 -2.44
CA LEU A 101 0.15 -10.05 -3.43
C LEU A 101 0.32 -9.47 -4.84
N ARG A 102 0.84 -10.26 -5.77
CA ARG A 102 0.92 -9.86 -7.17
C ARG A 102 -0.04 -10.70 -8.00
N ILE A 103 -0.99 -10.04 -8.66
CA ILE A 103 -1.94 -10.67 -9.56
C ILE A 103 -1.75 -10.07 -10.94
N GLU A 104 -1.48 -10.94 -11.92
CA GLU A 104 -1.08 -10.55 -13.28
C GLU A 104 0.13 -9.59 -13.28
N ALA A 105 -0.10 -8.32 -13.62
CA ALA A 105 0.88 -7.23 -13.63
C ALA A 105 0.67 -6.19 -12.52
N LYS A 106 -0.35 -6.36 -11.67
CA LYS A 106 -0.69 -5.41 -10.60
C LYS A 106 -0.22 -5.93 -9.23
N ASN A 107 0.28 -5.01 -8.42
CA ASN A 107 0.67 -5.26 -7.04
C ASN A 107 -0.48 -4.83 -6.11
N ILE A 108 -0.75 -5.67 -5.13
CA ILE A 108 -1.85 -5.51 -4.19
C ILE A 108 -1.25 -5.53 -2.81
N ALA A 109 -1.56 -4.52 -2.00
CA ALA A 109 -1.19 -4.49 -0.60
C ALA A 109 -2.46 -4.54 0.24
N SER A 110 -2.51 -5.45 1.21
CA SER A 110 -3.63 -5.60 2.14
C SER A 110 -3.13 -5.46 3.57
N VAL A 111 -3.74 -4.54 4.32
CA VAL A 111 -3.41 -4.23 5.72
C VAL A 111 -4.37 -4.97 6.64
N TYR A 112 -3.79 -5.67 7.61
CA TYR A 112 -4.49 -6.36 8.69
C TYR A 112 -4.03 -5.80 10.03
N VAL A 113 -4.96 -5.62 10.96
CA VAL A 113 -4.68 -5.21 12.35
C VAL A 113 -5.34 -6.22 13.28
N ASP A 114 -4.56 -6.85 14.16
CA ASP A 114 -4.98 -7.94 15.05
C ASP A 114 -5.66 -9.10 14.28
N GLY A 115 -5.18 -9.38 13.06
CA GLY A 115 -5.74 -10.38 12.16
C GLY A 115 -7.02 -9.96 11.42
N ALA A 116 -7.60 -8.81 11.73
CA ALA A 116 -8.77 -8.26 11.04
C ALA A 116 -8.35 -7.40 9.83
N PHE A 117 -9.06 -7.53 8.71
CA PHE A 117 -8.79 -6.73 7.52
C PHE A 117 -9.22 -5.28 7.72
N VAL A 118 -8.33 -4.34 7.39
CA VAL A 118 -8.62 -2.90 7.50
C VAL A 118 -8.79 -2.28 6.12
N ALA A 119 -7.78 -2.37 5.25
CA ALA A 119 -7.78 -1.72 3.95
C ALA A 119 -6.87 -2.43 2.94
N SER A 120 -7.10 -2.19 1.66
CA SER A 120 -6.26 -2.69 0.56
C SER A 120 -6.13 -1.65 -0.54
N ASP A 121 -5.04 -1.71 -1.30
CA ASP A 121 -4.86 -0.92 -2.51
C ASP A 121 -4.20 -1.75 -3.62
N ILE A 122 -4.43 -1.34 -4.87
CA ILE A 122 -3.88 -1.96 -6.07
C ILE A 122 -3.11 -0.92 -6.87
N SER A 123 -1.85 -1.21 -7.20
CA SER A 123 -1.01 -0.33 -8.00
C SER A 123 -0.04 -1.12 -8.88
N ASP A 124 0.43 -0.50 -9.97
CA ASP A 124 1.50 -1.06 -10.80
C ASP A 124 2.85 -1.08 -10.07
N ASP A 125 3.03 -0.24 -9.04
CA ASP A 125 4.22 -0.18 -8.19
C ASP A 125 3.92 -0.71 -6.77
N LYS A 126 4.73 -1.66 -6.31
CA LYS A 126 4.55 -2.35 -5.03
C LYS A 126 4.57 -1.37 -3.85
N ASP A 127 5.48 -0.40 -3.86
CA ASP A 127 5.64 0.54 -2.75
C ASP A 127 4.48 1.54 -2.72
N THR A 128 3.98 1.94 -3.89
CA THR A 128 2.75 2.74 -4.00
C THR A 128 1.54 2.02 -3.45
N ALA A 129 1.31 0.75 -3.81
CA ALA A 129 0.20 -0.04 -3.27
C ALA A 129 0.26 -0.11 -1.73
N ARG A 130 1.45 -0.39 -1.16
CA ARG A 130 1.63 -0.44 0.30
C ARG A 130 1.36 0.89 0.98
N ARG A 131 1.84 1.99 0.41
CA ARG A 131 1.62 3.34 0.96
C ARG A 131 0.15 3.70 0.96
N ASN A 132 -0.53 3.50 -0.16
CA ASN A 132 -1.95 3.81 -0.28
C ASN A 132 -2.80 2.96 0.66
N ALA A 133 -2.53 1.65 0.72
CA ALA A 133 -3.22 0.75 1.64
C ALA A 133 -3.03 1.17 3.11
N ALA A 134 -1.80 1.58 3.49
CA ALA A 134 -1.54 2.10 4.82
C ALA A 134 -2.25 3.44 5.10
N GLN A 135 -2.30 4.34 4.12
CA GLN A 135 -3.02 5.61 4.24
C GLN A 135 -4.53 5.40 4.41
N LEU A 136 -5.12 4.49 3.63
CA LEU A 136 -6.52 4.08 3.77
C LEU A 136 -6.78 3.44 5.14
N ALA A 137 -5.86 2.60 5.63
CA ALA A 137 -5.97 1.98 6.94
C ALA A 137 -5.96 3.03 8.06
N LEU A 138 -5.03 4.00 8.02
CA LEU A 138 -4.97 5.10 8.98
C LEU A 138 -6.26 5.94 8.99
N LEU A 139 -6.82 6.25 7.82
CA LEU A 139 -8.10 6.95 7.71
C LEU A 139 -9.26 6.15 8.30
N LYS A 140 -9.25 4.82 8.14
CA LYS A 140 -10.32 3.95 8.67
C LYS A 140 -10.22 3.78 10.19
N LEU A 141 -9.00 3.60 10.71
CA LEU A 141 -8.73 3.49 12.14
C LEU A 141 -9.02 4.80 12.89
N SER A 142 -8.75 5.94 12.27
CA SER A 142 -9.08 7.26 12.87
C SER A 142 -10.59 7.55 12.88
N LYS A 143 -11.36 6.98 11.94
CA LYS A 143 -12.83 7.11 11.91
C LYS A 143 -13.55 6.18 12.89
N SER A 144 -12.92 5.11 13.36
CA SER A 144 -13.52 4.20 14.35
C SER A 144 -13.37 4.73 15.79
N MET A 145 -14.29 5.58 16.23
CA MET A 145 -14.62 5.73 17.67
C MET A 145 -15.57 4.59 18.09
N PRO A 146 -15.55 4.11 19.35
CA PRO A 146 -16.28 2.90 19.74
C PRO A 146 -17.76 3.22 19.96
N THR A 147 -18.57 3.11 18.91
CA THR A 147 -20.02 3.01 19.09
C THR A 147 -20.40 1.55 19.18
N ASN A 148 -20.75 1.13 20.40
CA ASN A 148 -21.62 -0.02 20.64
C ASN A 148 -22.82 0.03 19.68
N LEU A 149 -23.34 -1.16 19.32
CA LEU A 149 -24.65 -1.40 18.68
C LEU A 149 -24.63 -1.20 17.14
N ARG A 150 -24.83 -2.22 16.29
CA ARG A 150 -25.92 -3.19 16.24
C ARG A 150 -25.51 -4.39 15.36
N ARG A 151 -25.63 -5.62 15.87
CA ARG A 151 -25.41 -6.85 15.11
C ARG A 151 -26.76 -7.38 14.60
N SER A 152 -27.08 -7.25 13.32
CA SER A 152 -28.01 -8.07 12.51
C SER A 152 -28.02 -7.49 11.07
N ASP A 153 -27.97 -8.25 9.98
CA ASP A 153 -29.08 -9.11 9.48
C ASP A 153 -28.61 -10.35 8.68
N PHE A 154 -27.30 -10.64 8.65
CA PHE A 154 -26.75 -11.74 7.86
C PHE A 154 -26.23 -12.89 8.74
N SER A 155 -27.07 -13.89 9.01
CA SER A 155 -26.62 -15.13 9.63
C SER A 155 -25.93 -16.02 8.57
N PHE A 156 -24.61 -16.01 8.55
CA PHE A 156 -23.84 -16.86 7.65
C PHE A 156 -23.37 -18.11 8.39
N GLY A 157 -23.93 -19.28 8.05
CA GLY A 157 -23.48 -20.57 8.58
C GLY A 157 -21.98 -20.77 8.32
N LEU A 158 -21.23 -21.01 9.40
CA LEU A 158 -19.81 -21.33 9.38
C LEU A 158 -19.64 -22.84 9.27
N ASN A 159 -18.75 -23.31 8.41
CA ASN A 159 -18.34 -24.71 8.38
C ASN A 159 -17.14 -24.95 9.33
N LYS A 160 -16.71 -26.21 9.45
CA LYS A 160 -15.57 -26.63 10.30
C LYS A 160 -14.22 -25.98 9.93
N SER A 161 -14.10 -25.32 8.77
CA SER A 161 -12.88 -24.63 8.32
C SER A 161 -12.94 -23.11 8.48
N PHE A 162 -13.86 -22.56 9.28
CA PHE A 162 -14.11 -21.13 9.36
C PHE A 162 -14.30 -20.53 7.96
N GLU A 163 -15.02 -21.18 7.06
CA GLU A 163 -15.44 -20.64 5.77
C GLU A 163 -16.95 -20.47 5.76
N ILE A 164 -17.41 -19.40 5.09
CA ILE A 164 -18.85 -19.23 4.85
C ILE A 164 -19.22 -20.21 3.73
N GLU A 165 -20.06 -21.18 4.06
CA GLU A 165 -20.56 -22.12 3.06
C GLU A 165 -21.39 -21.36 2.02
N GLY A 166 -21.07 -21.54 0.74
CA GLY A 166 -21.72 -20.82 -0.35
C GLY A 166 -21.45 -19.31 -0.37
N ALA A 167 -20.36 -18.83 0.23
CA ALA A 167 -19.96 -17.42 0.26
C ALA A 167 -20.08 -16.72 -1.10
N LYS A 168 -19.69 -17.38 -2.21
CA LYS A 168 -19.82 -16.81 -3.56
C LYS A 168 -21.26 -16.42 -3.90
N GLN A 169 -22.22 -17.27 -3.54
CA GLN A 169 -23.65 -17.01 -3.73
C GLN A 169 -24.12 -15.89 -2.80
N LYS A 170 -23.74 -15.96 -1.53
CA LYS A 170 -24.16 -15.01 -0.50
C LYS A 170 -23.63 -13.60 -0.77
N LEU A 171 -22.40 -13.45 -1.28
CA LEU A 171 -21.85 -12.17 -1.69
C LEU A 171 -22.66 -11.55 -2.84
N ARG A 172 -23.12 -12.37 -3.81
CA ARG A 172 -24.00 -11.87 -4.88
C ARG A 172 -25.32 -11.34 -4.34
N GLU A 173 -25.91 -12.03 -3.37
CA GLU A 173 -27.15 -11.59 -2.70
C GLU A 173 -26.94 -10.28 -1.94
N VAL A 174 -25.79 -10.13 -1.27
CA VAL A 174 -25.40 -8.87 -0.60
C VAL A 174 -25.27 -7.73 -1.61
N CYS A 175 -24.54 -7.92 -2.71
CA CYS A 175 -24.42 -6.92 -3.78
C CYS A 175 -25.78 -6.51 -4.35
N GLN A 176 -26.68 -7.48 -4.61
CA GLN A 176 -28.04 -7.21 -5.09
C GLN A 176 -28.86 -6.40 -4.10
N LYS A 177 -28.82 -6.75 -2.80
CA LYS A 177 -29.56 -6.04 -1.75
C LYS A 177 -29.04 -4.61 -1.57
N LYS A 178 -27.73 -4.40 -1.69
CA LYS A 178 -27.07 -3.09 -1.53
C LYS A 178 -27.01 -2.28 -2.83
N ARG A 179 -27.54 -2.79 -3.94
CA ARG A 179 -27.48 -2.18 -5.29
C ARG A 179 -26.06 -1.91 -5.78
N TRP A 180 -25.11 -2.74 -5.38
CA TRP A 180 -23.74 -2.71 -5.91
C TRP A 180 -23.64 -3.50 -7.21
N ASP A 181 -22.60 -3.21 -7.99
CA ASP A 181 -22.28 -3.96 -9.18
C ASP A 181 -21.91 -5.42 -8.87
N LYS A 182 -22.01 -6.27 -9.89
CA LYS A 182 -21.75 -7.69 -9.75
C LYS A 182 -20.27 -7.92 -9.35
N PRO A 183 -19.99 -8.77 -8.36
CA PRO A 183 -18.64 -9.07 -7.93
C PRO A 183 -17.83 -9.67 -9.08
N SER A 184 -16.67 -9.09 -9.36
CA SER A 184 -15.70 -9.58 -10.35
C SER A 184 -14.70 -10.50 -9.68
N TYR A 185 -14.42 -11.65 -10.29
CA TYR A 185 -13.48 -12.65 -9.77
C TYR A 185 -12.32 -12.81 -10.74
N SER A 186 -11.10 -12.82 -10.21
CA SER A 186 -9.87 -13.09 -10.95
C SER A 186 -9.09 -14.19 -10.23
N ILE A 187 -8.54 -15.14 -10.99
CA ILE A 187 -7.75 -16.25 -10.44
C ILE A 187 -6.27 -15.86 -10.57
N GLY A 188 -5.61 -15.68 -9.43
CA GLY A 188 -4.16 -15.56 -9.33
C GLY A 188 -3.47 -16.91 -9.49
N LYS A 189 -2.19 -16.85 -9.88
CA LYS A 189 -1.27 -17.94 -10.28
C LYS A 189 -1.69 -19.39 -9.95
N GLU A 190 -1.57 -20.24 -10.97
CA GLU A 190 -1.43 -21.69 -10.82
C GLU A 190 0.00 -22.01 -10.37
N GLU A 191 0.21 -22.28 -9.08
CA GLU A 191 1.48 -22.84 -8.59
C GLU A 191 1.27 -24.28 -8.13
N GLY A 192 2.19 -25.17 -8.53
CA GLY A 192 2.18 -26.59 -8.17
C GLY A 192 2.35 -27.54 -9.36
N PRO A 193 2.93 -28.74 -9.15
CA PRO A 193 2.99 -29.78 -10.17
C PRO A 193 1.55 -30.21 -10.55
N SER A 194 1.38 -30.84 -11.73
CA SER A 194 0.06 -31.18 -12.32
C SER A 194 -0.90 -31.94 -11.38
N ASN A 195 -0.36 -32.61 -10.37
CA ASN A 195 -1.04 -33.41 -9.35
C ASN A 195 -1.27 -32.71 -8.00
N ASP A 196 -0.78 -31.49 -7.79
CA ASP A 196 -1.00 -30.68 -6.56
C ASP A 196 -1.12 -29.19 -6.93
N LYS A 197 -2.02 -28.89 -7.89
CA LYS A 197 -2.28 -27.53 -8.32
C LYS A 197 -3.04 -26.77 -7.24
N LYS A 198 -2.54 -25.58 -6.93
CA LYS A 198 -3.16 -24.68 -5.98
C LYS A 198 -3.57 -23.37 -6.67
N TYR A 199 -4.70 -22.82 -6.21
CA TYR A 199 -5.39 -21.69 -6.81
C TYR A 199 -5.65 -20.63 -5.74
N VAL A 200 -5.30 -19.39 -6.02
CA VAL A 200 -5.69 -18.22 -5.23
C VAL A 200 -6.65 -17.41 -6.06
N CYS A 201 -7.84 -17.09 -5.55
CA CYS A 201 -8.78 -16.23 -6.24
C CYS A 201 -8.89 -14.90 -5.50
N SER A 202 -9.12 -13.83 -6.24
CA SER A 202 -9.49 -12.53 -5.70
C SER A 202 -10.83 -12.07 -6.22
N VAL A 203 -11.53 -11.29 -5.39
CA VAL A 203 -12.83 -10.72 -5.67
C VAL A 203 -12.79 -9.21 -5.52
N GLN A 204 -13.43 -8.51 -6.45
CA GLN A 204 -13.58 -7.06 -6.46
C GLN A 204 -15.07 -6.69 -6.49
N ILE A 205 -15.47 -5.73 -5.64
CA ILE A 205 -16.78 -5.09 -5.68
C ILE A 205 -16.62 -3.57 -5.65
N GLU A 206 -17.52 -2.86 -6.32
CA GLU A 206 -17.55 -1.40 -6.31
C GLU A 206 -18.59 -0.94 -5.28
N THR A 207 -18.15 -0.20 -4.25
CA THR A 207 -19.01 0.33 -3.18
C THR A 207 -19.01 1.84 -3.18
N GLU A 208 -19.94 2.47 -2.45
CA GLU A 208 -20.04 3.94 -2.34
C GLU A 208 -18.75 4.60 -1.79
N ASP A 209 -17.98 3.88 -0.99
CA ASP A 209 -16.71 4.33 -0.40
C ASP A 209 -15.46 4.00 -1.26
N GLY A 210 -15.66 3.42 -2.45
CA GLY A 210 -14.61 2.97 -3.36
C GLY A 210 -14.62 1.47 -3.62
N GLY A 211 -13.83 1.02 -4.60
CA GLY A 211 -13.71 -0.40 -4.95
C GLY A 211 -13.03 -1.21 -3.85
N LEU A 212 -13.72 -2.18 -3.26
CA LEU A 212 -13.15 -3.13 -2.32
C LEU A 212 -12.59 -4.33 -3.07
N PHE A 213 -11.39 -4.75 -2.67
CA PHE A 213 -10.68 -5.87 -3.26
C PHE A 213 -10.20 -6.81 -2.18
N MET A 214 -10.43 -8.12 -2.34
CA MET A 214 -9.96 -9.13 -1.40
C MET A 214 -9.44 -10.37 -2.11
N ALA A 215 -8.28 -10.85 -1.70
CA ALA A 215 -7.79 -12.17 -2.07
C ALA A 215 -8.26 -13.23 -1.04
N GLY A 216 -8.68 -14.37 -1.55
CA GLY A 216 -8.97 -15.56 -0.76
C GLY A 216 -7.72 -16.36 -0.42
N GLU A 217 -7.93 -17.43 0.34
CA GLU A 217 -6.88 -18.40 0.63
C GLU A 217 -6.57 -19.30 -0.58
N GLU A 218 -5.40 -19.91 -0.53
CA GLU A 218 -4.96 -20.92 -1.48
C GLU A 218 -5.79 -22.21 -1.33
N LYS A 219 -6.42 -22.67 -2.41
CA LYS A 219 -7.25 -23.88 -2.45
C LYS A 219 -6.88 -24.79 -3.60
N SER A 220 -7.18 -26.09 -3.45
CA SER A 220 -6.93 -27.12 -4.48
C SER A 220 -7.86 -27.04 -5.69
N ARG A 221 -8.96 -26.28 -5.60
CA ARG A 221 -9.96 -26.12 -6.66
C ARG A 221 -10.35 -24.66 -6.86
N VAL A 222 -10.51 -24.26 -8.12
CA VAL A 222 -10.96 -22.91 -8.49
C VAL A 222 -12.25 -22.50 -7.77
N LYS A 223 -13.26 -23.39 -7.73
CA LYS A 223 -14.54 -23.10 -7.06
C LYS A 223 -14.37 -22.83 -5.56
N GLU A 224 -13.44 -23.53 -4.91
CA GLU A 224 -13.14 -23.35 -3.48
C GLU A 224 -12.35 -22.06 -3.27
N ALA A 225 -11.42 -21.72 -4.17
CA ALA A 225 -10.69 -20.46 -4.12
C ALA A 225 -11.63 -19.25 -4.29
N GLU A 226 -12.55 -19.29 -5.25
CA GLU A 226 -13.58 -18.25 -5.43
C GLU A 226 -14.49 -18.13 -4.20
N ASN A 227 -14.88 -19.26 -3.59
CA ASN A 227 -15.67 -19.25 -2.37
C ASN A 227 -14.88 -18.68 -1.20
N SER A 228 -13.58 -19.00 -1.10
CA SER A 228 -12.69 -18.45 -0.09
C SER A 228 -12.55 -16.92 -0.23
N ALA A 229 -12.32 -16.43 -1.46
CA ALA A 229 -12.25 -14.99 -1.75
C ALA A 229 -13.54 -14.26 -1.36
N ALA A 230 -14.69 -14.81 -1.74
CA ALA A 230 -15.98 -14.27 -1.34
C ALA A 230 -16.20 -14.32 0.18
N SER A 231 -15.74 -15.37 0.86
CA SER A 231 -15.84 -15.51 2.31
C SER A 231 -14.99 -14.45 3.03
N CYS A 232 -13.76 -14.21 2.55
CA CYS A 232 -12.89 -13.17 3.07
C CYS A 232 -13.49 -11.78 2.86
N LEU A 233 -14.07 -11.51 1.68
CA LEU A 233 -14.73 -10.24 1.41
C LEU A 233 -15.98 -10.02 2.28
N ILE A 234 -16.83 -11.04 2.44
CA ILE A 234 -18.01 -10.93 3.31
C ILE A 234 -17.60 -10.62 4.76
N ARG A 235 -16.54 -11.25 5.26
CA ARG A 235 -16.01 -10.95 6.60
C ARG A 235 -15.50 -9.53 6.71
N ALA A 236 -14.69 -9.09 5.74
CA ALA A 236 -14.21 -7.72 5.68
C ALA A 236 -15.37 -6.71 5.68
N LEU A 237 -16.46 -7.00 4.96
CA LEU A 237 -17.65 -6.16 4.93
C LEU A 237 -18.38 -6.12 6.28
N LEU A 238 -18.51 -7.25 6.96
CA LEU A 238 -19.12 -7.35 8.30
C LEU A 238 -18.30 -6.62 9.36
N ASP A 239 -16.98 -6.86 9.38
CA ASP A 239 -16.06 -6.22 10.34
C ASP A 239 -15.98 -4.70 10.14
N SER A 240 -16.22 -4.25 8.90
CA SER A 240 -16.29 -2.83 8.53
C SER A 240 -17.67 -2.21 8.73
N ASN A 241 -18.66 -2.96 9.23
CA ASN A 241 -20.07 -2.55 9.36
C ASN A 241 -20.71 -2.03 8.04
N ILE A 242 -20.24 -2.50 6.89
CA ILE A 242 -20.79 -2.09 5.58
C ILE A 242 -22.07 -2.88 5.28
N ILE A 243 -22.18 -4.11 5.81
CA ILE A 243 -23.33 -5.02 5.61
C ILE A 243 -23.82 -5.62 6.92
#